data_AF-A0A132PED5-F1
#
_entry.id   AF-A0A132PED5-F1
#
_cell.length_a   1.000
_cell.length_b   1.000
_cell.length_c   1.000
_cell.angle_alpha   90.00
_cell.angle_beta   90.00
_cell.angle_gamma   90.00
#
_symmetry.space_group_name_H-M   'P 1'
#
loop_
_entity.id
_entity.type
_entity.pdbx_description
1 polymer ?
#
loop_
_entity_poly.entity_id
_entity_poly.type
_entity_poly.pdbx_seq_one_letter_code
_entity_poly.pdbx_strand_id
1 'polypeptide(L)'
;MFLKWASDQGIGSLDSLTADDWSNFVSWVRDAYPDTTPQSRNSRLAAVRVLLAQYGALSYEFGQALAQRYSEINENVHPDHYTASELQQIRSAATRALRTAWRRIEPNWALAQRPKESVPAEQRARWEALQALLRAPHKSLRKEDGHALGVLDQHRNVQMEEARCLLFLATNEGLAAYGAIVAATGENSSTTSRRRTPSTAASAGSESITIFTSERDKRRRSGGKSLMAENAAVTSPLGKLLQLVMDCTAPARHSAHLNPEALLDSHAGAHQSVKDSSSESLILFMRRNGALVNSVSHVPKSLDWMPSGLHLDLRRLHRTYLTRVAQHPVDNRYLTWIDAYILKDPKRIQELEDIHRAAQQKALDAVRGLAVRLLTEEEAAKEGLNTAPTAKGTR
;
A
#
# COMPACT_ATOMS: atom_id res chain seq x y z
N MET A 1 2.00 32.43 -9.95
CA MET A 1 0.69 32.19 -10.59
C MET A 1 -0.43 32.64 -9.68
N PHE A 2 -0.69 31.99 -8.54
CA PHE A 2 -1.70 32.46 -7.57
C PHE A 2 -1.51 33.93 -7.15
N LEU A 3 -0.29 34.33 -6.76
CA LEU A 3 0.00 35.73 -6.40
C LEU A 3 -0.28 36.72 -7.54
N LYS A 4 -0.08 36.29 -8.80
CA LYS A 4 -0.38 37.13 -9.97
C LYS A 4 -1.89 37.29 -10.12
N TRP A 5 -2.63 36.18 -10.07
CA TRP A 5 -4.10 36.21 -10.09
C TRP A 5 -4.67 37.06 -8.95
N ALA A 6 -4.17 36.90 -7.73
CA ALA A 6 -4.62 37.68 -6.57
C ALA A 6 -4.38 39.18 -6.77
N SER A 7 -3.20 39.55 -7.27
CA SER A 7 -2.88 40.94 -7.63
C SER A 7 -3.83 41.48 -8.72
N ASP A 8 -4.14 40.68 -9.74
CA ASP A 8 -5.06 41.05 -10.83
C ASP A 8 -6.51 41.23 -10.34
N GLN A 9 -6.88 40.57 -9.24
CA GLN A 9 -8.18 40.74 -8.55
C GLN A 9 -8.16 41.86 -7.48
N GLY A 10 -7.05 42.58 -7.32
CA GLY A 10 -6.91 43.62 -6.29
C GLY A 10 -6.77 43.08 -4.85
N ILE A 11 -6.44 41.80 -4.69
CA ILE A 11 -6.25 41.16 -3.39
C ILE A 11 -4.83 41.44 -2.90
N GLY A 12 -4.71 42.45 -2.03
CA GLY A 12 -3.42 42.90 -1.48
C GLY A 12 -2.95 42.15 -0.23
N SER A 13 -3.80 41.35 0.41
CA SER A 13 -3.47 40.56 1.61
C SER A 13 -4.07 39.16 1.53
N LEU A 14 -3.39 38.18 2.14
CA LEU A 14 -3.94 36.83 2.33
C LEU A 14 -5.06 36.82 3.38
N ASP A 15 -5.08 37.81 4.29
CA ASP A 15 -6.12 37.91 5.33
C ASP A 15 -7.48 38.32 4.77
N SER A 16 -7.50 38.98 3.60
CA SER A 16 -8.73 39.41 2.93
C SER A 16 -9.33 38.35 2.01
N LEU A 17 -8.76 37.14 1.98
CA LEU A 17 -9.25 36.06 1.12
C LEU A 17 -10.60 35.50 1.61
N THR A 18 -11.55 35.39 0.68
CA THR A 18 -12.89 34.85 0.89
C THR A 18 -13.07 33.49 0.22
N ALA A 19 -14.08 32.73 0.65
CA ALA A 19 -14.41 31.43 0.04
C ALA A 19 -14.68 31.54 -1.47
N ASP A 20 -15.23 32.68 -1.90
CA ASP A 20 -15.49 32.98 -3.30
C ASP A 20 -14.20 33.23 -4.08
N ASP A 21 -13.21 33.90 -3.49
CA ASP A 21 -11.89 34.09 -4.11
C ASP A 21 -11.24 32.73 -4.42
N TRP A 22 -11.34 31.77 -3.50
CA TRP A 22 -10.84 30.42 -3.76
C TRP A 22 -11.58 29.74 -4.91
N SER A 23 -12.89 29.85 -4.96
CA SER A 23 -13.71 29.25 -6.02
C SER A 23 -13.44 29.92 -7.38
N ASN A 24 -13.28 31.25 -7.40
CA ASN A 24 -12.93 32.03 -8.58
C ASN A 24 -11.53 31.69 -9.08
N PHE A 25 -10.57 31.51 -8.18
CA PHE A 25 -9.23 31.07 -8.53
C PHE A 25 -9.25 29.66 -9.15
N VAL A 26 -10.02 28.73 -8.57
CA VAL A 26 -10.20 27.39 -9.14
C VAL A 26 -10.70 27.48 -10.57
N SER A 27 -11.78 28.24 -10.81
CA SER A 27 -12.34 28.45 -12.16
C SER A 27 -11.34 29.10 -13.11
N TRP A 28 -10.65 30.16 -12.66
CA TRP A 28 -9.62 30.84 -13.45
C TRP A 28 -8.49 29.91 -13.89
N VAL A 29 -8.04 28.97 -13.04
CA VAL A 29 -7.02 27.98 -13.43
C VAL A 29 -7.54 27.05 -14.54
N ARG A 30 -8.85 26.79 -14.62
CA ARG A 30 -9.45 25.99 -15.70
C ARG A 30 -9.43 26.76 -17.01
N ASP A 31 -9.85 28.02 -16.95
CA ASP A 31 -10.01 28.88 -18.13
C ASP A 31 -8.69 29.40 -18.68
N ALA A 32 -7.72 29.69 -17.80
CA ALA A 32 -6.40 30.19 -18.17
C ALA A 32 -5.47 29.11 -18.74
N TYR A 33 -5.79 27.83 -18.52
CA TYR A 33 -4.98 26.70 -18.97
C TYR A 33 -5.81 25.62 -19.67
N PRO A 34 -6.58 25.97 -20.73
CA PRO A 34 -7.53 25.07 -21.37
C PRO A 34 -6.82 23.87 -22.02
N ASP A 35 -5.64 24.10 -22.62
CA ASP A 35 -4.85 23.10 -23.33
C ASP A 35 -4.02 22.17 -22.41
N THR A 36 -4.05 22.42 -21.10
CA THR A 36 -3.32 21.57 -20.15
C THR A 36 -4.19 20.42 -19.66
N THR A 37 -3.57 19.29 -19.36
CA THR A 37 -4.33 18.15 -18.83
C THR A 37 -4.97 18.49 -17.47
N PRO A 38 -6.14 17.91 -17.14
CA PRO A 38 -6.75 18.06 -15.82
C PRO A 38 -5.79 17.77 -14.66
N GLN A 39 -4.85 16.84 -14.85
CA GLN A 39 -3.81 16.52 -13.86
C GLN A 39 -2.86 17.70 -13.61
N SER A 40 -2.45 18.41 -14.67
CA SER A 40 -1.59 19.59 -14.55
C SER A 40 -2.31 20.72 -13.81
N ARG A 41 -3.57 21.00 -14.17
CA ARG A 41 -4.43 21.98 -13.49
C ARG A 41 -4.64 21.64 -12.01
N ASN A 42 -5.04 20.40 -11.72
CA ASN A 42 -5.22 19.91 -10.35
C ASN A 42 -3.91 20.02 -9.53
N SER A 43 -2.74 19.74 -10.12
CA SER A 43 -1.45 19.85 -9.43
C SER A 43 -1.11 21.30 -9.07
N ARG A 44 -1.45 22.26 -9.93
CA ARG A 44 -1.31 23.69 -9.67
C ARG A 44 -2.20 24.13 -8.50
N LEU A 45 -3.47 23.71 -8.49
CA LEU A 45 -4.41 23.98 -7.39
C LEU A 45 -3.93 23.37 -6.07
N ALA A 46 -3.42 22.14 -6.10
CA ALA A 46 -2.89 21.46 -4.93
C ALA A 46 -1.68 22.19 -4.31
N ALA A 47 -0.75 22.69 -5.14
CA ALA A 47 0.40 23.43 -4.65
C ALA A 47 -0.01 24.72 -3.91
N VAL A 48 -0.97 25.47 -4.46
CA VAL A 48 -1.49 26.70 -3.84
C VAL A 48 -2.24 26.38 -2.55
N ARG A 49 -3.06 25.31 -2.56
CA ARG A 49 -3.79 24.85 -1.38
C ARG A 49 -2.85 24.48 -0.22
N VAL A 50 -1.72 23.82 -0.49
CA VAL A 50 -0.75 23.46 0.55
C VAL A 50 -0.16 24.71 1.19
N LEU A 51 0.19 25.72 0.39
CA LEU A 51 0.73 26.99 0.89
C LEU A 51 -0.29 27.75 1.74
N LEU A 52 -1.53 27.87 1.25
CA LEU A 52 -2.60 28.55 1.98
C LEU A 52 -2.97 27.81 3.27
N ALA A 53 -3.02 26.47 3.26
CA ALA A 53 -3.29 25.70 4.47
C ALA A 53 -2.24 25.86 5.59
N GLN A 54 -1.02 26.31 5.24
CA GLN A 54 0.03 26.64 6.21
C GLN A 54 -0.10 28.07 6.75
N TYR A 55 -0.92 28.91 6.12
CA TYR A 55 -1.20 30.27 6.57
C TYR A 55 -2.22 30.23 7.72
N GLY A 56 -1.75 30.52 8.94
CA GLY A 56 -2.53 30.33 10.17
C GLY A 56 -3.65 31.34 10.44
N ALA A 57 -3.78 32.38 9.61
CA ALA A 57 -4.72 33.49 9.81
C ALA A 57 -5.92 33.48 8.83
N LEU A 58 -6.17 32.35 8.15
CA LEU A 58 -7.32 32.24 7.25
C LEU A 58 -8.64 32.27 8.01
N SER A 59 -9.65 32.91 7.41
CA SER A 59 -11.03 32.87 7.92
C SER A 59 -11.57 31.44 7.92
N TYR A 60 -12.51 31.16 8.82
CA TYR A 60 -13.12 29.82 8.94
C TYR A 60 -13.79 29.36 7.64
N GLU A 61 -14.51 30.26 6.99
CA GLU A 61 -15.21 30.00 5.72
C GLU A 61 -14.22 29.70 4.59
N PHE A 62 -13.12 30.46 4.52
CA PHE A 62 -12.05 30.18 3.58
C PHE A 62 -11.41 28.82 3.86
N GLY A 63 -11.17 28.49 5.13
CA GLY A 63 -10.66 27.18 5.55
C GLY A 63 -11.58 26.03 5.13
N GLN A 64 -12.91 26.20 5.22
CA GLN A 64 -13.88 25.23 4.72
C GLN A 64 -13.84 25.10 3.20
N ALA A 65 -13.84 26.22 2.46
CA ALA A 65 -13.76 26.22 1.01
C ALA A 65 -12.47 25.54 0.54
N LEU A 66 -11.34 25.89 1.15
CA LEU A 66 -10.04 25.27 0.89
C LEU A 66 -10.06 23.76 1.19
N ALA A 67 -10.84 23.31 2.18
CA ALA A 67 -10.98 21.89 2.52
C ALA A 67 -11.75 21.09 1.45
N GLN A 68 -12.64 21.72 0.67
CA GLN A 68 -13.40 21.04 -0.39
C GLN A 68 -12.50 20.49 -1.50
N ARG A 69 -12.92 19.41 -2.16
CA ARG A 69 -12.15 18.78 -3.25
C ARG A 69 -12.54 19.38 -4.58
N TYR A 70 -11.59 20.08 -5.21
CA TYR A 70 -11.69 20.58 -6.58
C TYR A 70 -10.80 19.71 -7.47
N SER A 71 -11.22 18.48 -7.75
CA SER A 71 -10.52 17.64 -8.72
C SER A 71 -11.35 17.56 -9.98
N GLU A 72 -10.84 18.13 -11.07
CA GLU A 72 -11.35 17.76 -12.40
C GLU A 72 -11.08 16.27 -12.61
N ILE A 73 -12.15 15.52 -12.86
CA ILE A 73 -12.08 14.11 -13.20
C ILE A 73 -12.01 14.05 -14.72
N ASN A 74 -10.96 13.43 -15.25
CA ASN A 74 -10.93 13.11 -16.67
C ASN A 74 -11.79 11.85 -16.87
N GLU A 75 -13.07 12.04 -17.25
CA GLU A 75 -14.05 10.95 -17.37
C GLU A 75 -13.66 9.92 -18.45
N ASN A 76 -12.88 10.34 -19.45
CA ASN A 76 -12.51 9.51 -20.60
C ASN A 76 -11.21 8.71 -20.43
N VAL A 77 -10.48 8.87 -19.32
CA VAL A 77 -9.27 8.08 -19.08
C VAL A 77 -9.62 6.94 -18.15
N HIS A 78 -9.89 5.77 -18.74
CA HIS A 78 -10.00 4.54 -17.96
C HIS A 78 -8.73 4.35 -17.12
N PRO A 79 -8.88 4.06 -15.82
CA PRO A 79 -7.76 3.69 -14.98
C PRO A 79 -6.92 2.59 -15.62
N ASP A 80 -5.62 2.81 -15.76
CA ASP A 80 -4.69 1.77 -16.19
C ASP A 80 -4.59 0.67 -15.11
N HIS A 81 -4.47 -0.58 -15.52
CA HIS A 81 -4.42 -1.78 -14.67
C HIS A 81 -3.30 -2.70 -15.15
N TYR A 82 -2.56 -3.30 -14.22
CA TYR A 82 -1.76 -4.47 -14.55
C TYR A 82 -2.67 -5.67 -14.86
N THR A 83 -2.15 -6.62 -15.62
CA THR A 83 -2.71 -7.96 -15.76
C THR A 83 -2.46 -8.78 -14.49
N ALA A 84 -3.17 -9.90 -14.33
CA ALA A 84 -2.95 -10.81 -13.21
C ALA A 84 -1.53 -11.40 -13.19
N SER A 85 -0.96 -11.69 -14.38
CA SER A 85 0.41 -12.18 -14.52
C SER A 85 1.43 -11.11 -14.16
N GLU A 86 1.25 -9.87 -14.60
CA GLU A 86 2.10 -8.74 -14.21
C GLU A 86 2.06 -8.51 -12.68
N LEU A 87 0.87 -8.56 -12.06
CA LEU A 87 0.75 -8.44 -10.60
C LEU A 87 1.54 -9.54 -9.88
N GLN A 88 1.46 -10.78 -10.36
CA GLN A 88 2.21 -11.90 -9.80
C GLN A 88 3.73 -11.74 -10.01
N GLN A 89 4.17 -11.26 -11.18
CA GLN A 89 5.57 -10.99 -11.48
C GLN A 89 6.13 -9.91 -10.55
N ILE A 90 5.40 -8.80 -10.38
CA ILE A 90 5.76 -7.71 -9.47
C ILE A 90 5.90 -8.23 -8.05
N ARG A 91 4.90 -8.98 -7.55
CA ARG A 91 4.95 -9.57 -6.20
C ARG A 91 6.14 -10.49 -6.02
N SER A 92 6.42 -11.33 -7.01
CA SER A 92 7.52 -12.31 -6.95
C SER A 92 8.88 -11.63 -6.97
N ALA A 93 9.06 -10.62 -7.83
CA ALA A 93 10.30 -9.86 -7.94
C ALA A 93 10.55 -9.00 -6.68
N ALA A 94 9.52 -8.34 -6.16
CA ALA A 94 9.58 -7.61 -4.89
C ALA A 94 9.94 -8.52 -3.71
N THR A 95 9.32 -9.71 -3.63
CA THR A 95 9.64 -10.70 -2.58
C THR A 95 11.08 -11.20 -2.72
N ARG A 96 11.58 -11.38 -3.94
CA ARG A 96 12.98 -11.77 -4.19
C ARG A 96 13.95 -10.69 -3.73
N ALA A 97 13.66 -9.42 -4.01
CA ALA A 97 14.46 -8.29 -3.55
C ALA A 97 14.53 -8.24 -2.02
N LEU A 98 13.41 -8.44 -1.33
CA LEU A 98 13.38 -8.54 0.13
C LEU A 98 14.20 -9.70 0.65
N ARG A 99 14.17 -10.88 0.02
CA ARG A 99 15.02 -12.01 0.41
C ARG A 99 16.50 -11.72 0.24
N THR A 100 16.88 -11.00 -0.83
CA THR A 100 18.26 -10.56 -1.02
C THR A 100 18.68 -9.58 0.07
N ALA A 101 17.83 -8.61 0.39
CA ALA A 101 18.08 -7.68 1.50
C ALA A 101 18.19 -8.41 2.85
N TRP A 102 17.29 -9.37 3.11
CA TRP A 102 17.29 -10.17 4.33
C TRP A 102 18.60 -10.94 4.52
N ARG A 103 19.11 -11.61 3.48
CA ARG A 103 20.40 -12.33 3.54
C ARG A 103 21.59 -11.42 3.89
N ARG A 104 21.50 -10.13 3.56
CA ARG A 104 22.48 -9.12 3.94
C ARG A 104 22.26 -8.63 5.38
N ILE A 105 21.00 -8.39 5.76
CA ILE A 105 20.63 -7.78 7.04
C ILE A 105 20.72 -8.77 8.20
N GLU A 106 20.20 -9.99 8.04
CA GLU A 106 20.09 -11.01 9.08
C GLU A 106 21.40 -11.27 9.83
N PRO A 107 22.54 -11.58 9.18
CA PRO A 107 23.78 -11.87 9.91
C PRO A 107 24.33 -10.65 10.67
N ASN A 108 24.19 -9.44 10.10
CA ASN A 108 24.63 -8.21 10.75
C ASN A 108 23.72 -7.86 11.93
N TRP A 109 22.42 -8.07 11.78
CA TRP A 109 21.45 -7.86 12.85
C TRP A 109 21.65 -8.85 13.99
N ALA A 110 21.84 -10.13 13.69
CA ALA A 110 22.12 -11.17 14.67
C ALA A 110 23.41 -10.87 15.47
N LEU A 111 24.45 -10.35 14.81
CA LEU A 111 25.66 -9.88 15.51
C LEU A 111 25.34 -8.69 16.41
N ALA A 112 24.68 -7.66 15.88
CA ALA A 112 24.37 -6.45 16.62
C ALA A 112 23.50 -6.70 17.87
N GLN A 113 22.62 -7.70 17.85
CA GLN A 113 21.80 -8.08 18.99
C GLN A 113 22.56 -8.77 20.13
N ARG A 114 23.78 -9.26 19.89
CA ARG A 114 24.54 -9.97 20.93
C ARG A 114 24.92 -9.03 22.07
N PRO A 115 24.78 -9.48 23.34
CA PRO A 115 25.43 -8.83 24.47
C PRO A 115 26.92 -8.65 24.21
N LYS A 116 27.49 -7.56 24.71
CA LYS A 116 28.89 -7.21 24.51
C LYS A 116 29.80 -8.39 24.93
N GLU A 117 29.47 -9.09 26.00
CA GLU A 117 30.27 -10.16 26.59
C GLU A 117 30.30 -11.44 25.72
N SER A 118 29.31 -11.64 24.83
CA SER A 118 29.21 -12.84 23.97
C SER A 118 29.74 -12.63 22.55
N VAL A 119 30.30 -11.46 22.26
CA VAL A 119 30.90 -11.14 20.96
C VAL A 119 32.36 -11.62 20.93
N PRO A 120 32.75 -12.49 19.97
CA PRO A 120 34.15 -12.89 19.80
C PRO A 120 35.06 -11.68 19.59
N ALA A 121 36.29 -11.73 20.12
CA ALA A 121 37.24 -10.61 20.03
C ALA A 121 37.48 -10.15 18.58
N GLU A 122 37.55 -11.09 17.64
CA GLU A 122 37.73 -10.83 16.21
C GLU A 122 36.58 -10.03 15.58
N GLN A 123 35.36 -10.16 16.11
CA GLN A 123 34.16 -9.47 15.61
C GLN A 123 33.85 -8.19 16.40
N ARG A 124 34.66 -7.87 17.42
CA ARG A 124 34.36 -6.78 18.34
C ARG A 124 34.27 -5.42 17.66
N ALA A 125 35.25 -5.08 16.83
CA ALA A 125 35.25 -3.82 16.09
C ALA A 125 34.02 -3.71 15.17
N ARG A 126 33.66 -4.81 14.47
CA ARG A 126 32.48 -4.83 13.60
C ARG A 126 31.19 -4.65 14.40
N TRP A 127 31.08 -5.31 15.56
CA TRP A 127 29.94 -5.15 16.46
C TRP A 127 29.81 -3.71 16.97
N GLU A 128 30.91 -3.07 17.39
CA GLU A 128 30.91 -1.67 17.85
C GLU A 128 30.45 -0.71 16.75
N ALA A 129 30.90 -0.93 15.51
CA ALA A 129 30.48 -0.15 14.35
C ALA A 129 29.00 -0.34 14.00
N LEU A 130 28.47 -1.58 14.09
CA LEU A 130 27.04 -1.85 13.90
C LEU A 130 26.18 -1.19 15.00
N GLN A 131 26.66 -1.21 16.25
CA GLN A 131 26.02 -0.51 17.37
C GLN A 131 26.01 1.01 17.17
N ALA A 132 27.12 1.60 16.70
CA ALA A 132 27.18 3.02 16.36
C ALA A 132 26.16 3.37 15.26
N LEU A 133 26.06 2.54 14.23
CA LEU A 133 25.12 2.70 13.14
C LEU A 133 23.65 2.57 13.59
N LEU A 134 23.32 1.65 14.49
CA LEU A 134 21.98 1.52 15.09
C LEU A 134 21.59 2.74 15.93
N ARG A 135 22.56 3.31 16.67
CA ARG A 135 22.35 4.46 17.54
C ARG A 135 22.27 5.79 16.79
N ALA A 136 22.86 5.90 15.61
CA ALA A 136 22.85 7.17 14.89
C ALA A 136 22.93 6.98 13.38
N PRO A 137 21.90 6.35 12.75
CA PRO A 137 21.94 6.06 11.31
C PRO A 137 22.00 7.31 10.42
N HIS A 138 21.53 8.45 10.95
CA HIS A 138 21.57 9.76 10.30
C HIS A 138 22.92 10.46 10.40
N LYS A 139 23.83 10.03 11.29
CA LYS A 139 25.17 10.64 11.46
C LYS A 139 26.21 9.90 10.62
N SER A 140 27.29 10.60 10.28
CA SER A 140 28.45 9.98 9.65
C SER A 140 29.17 9.06 10.64
N LEU A 141 29.60 7.89 10.17
CA LEU A 141 30.43 6.97 10.94
C LEU A 141 31.89 7.41 10.97
N ARG A 142 32.63 6.97 11.99
CA ARG A 142 34.08 7.17 12.02
C ARG A 142 34.76 6.29 10.98
N LYS A 143 35.97 6.65 10.58
CA LYS A 143 36.76 5.89 9.62
C LYS A 143 37.07 4.47 10.10
N GLU A 144 37.34 4.31 11.40
CA GLU A 144 37.56 3.02 12.06
C GLU A 144 36.32 2.12 11.98
N ASP A 145 35.12 2.69 12.21
CA ASP A 145 33.85 1.99 12.05
C ASP A 145 33.64 1.55 10.60
N GLY A 146 33.89 2.45 9.64
CA GLY A 146 33.82 2.14 8.20
C GLY A 146 34.78 1.03 7.78
N HIS A 147 36.00 1.02 8.35
CA HIS A 147 36.97 -0.06 8.14
C HIS A 147 36.47 -1.39 8.70
N ALA A 148 35.95 -1.40 9.93
CA ALA A 148 35.42 -2.61 10.57
C ALA A 148 34.19 -3.19 9.85
N LEU A 149 33.40 -2.33 9.20
CA LEU A 149 32.26 -2.73 8.38
C LEU A 149 32.65 -3.16 6.96
N GLY A 150 33.84 -2.77 6.48
CA GLY A 150 34.32 -3.08 5.12
C GLY A 150 33.69 -2.20 4.04
N VAL A 151 33.40 -0.93 4.35
CA VAL A 151 32.65 0.01 3.50
C VAL A 151 33.44 1.30 3.25
N LEU A 152 34.76 1.17 3.12
CA LEU A 152 35.63 2.26 2.72
C LEU A 152 35.82 2.27 1.21
N ASP A 153 35.71 3.45 0.60
CA ASP A 153 36.05 3.64 -0.81
C ASP A 153 37.59 3.64 -1.04
N GLN A 154 37.99 3.78 -2.31
CA GLN A 154 39.40 3.90 -2.71
C GLN A 154 40.16 5.07 -2.06
N HIS A 155 39.44 6.11 -1.61
CA HIS A 155 39.99 7.28 -0.92
C HIS A 155 39.91 7.16 0.60
N ARG A 156 39.49 5.99 1.11
CA ARG A 156 39.28 5.68 2.53
C ARG A 156 38.21 6.56 3.19
N ASN A 157 37.22 7.03 2.42
CA ASN A 157 36.01 7.63 2.94
C ASN A 157 34.95 6.56 3.22
N VAL A 158 34.10 6.79 4.22
CA VAL A 158 33.03 5.85 4.58
C VAL A 158 31.87 5.99 3.59
N GLN A 159 31.52 4.89 2.92
CA GLN A 159 30.36 4.81 2.05
C GLN A 159 29.10 4.62 2.90
N MET A 160 28.51 5.73 3.34
CA MET A 160 27.39 5.71 4.29
C MET A 160 26.15 4.97 3.78
N GLU A 161 25.83 5.03 2.48
CA GLU A 161 24.70 4.27 1.92
C GLU A 161 24.94 2.75 2.04
N GLU A 162 26.14 2.28 1.75
CA GLU A 162 26.52 0.87 1.88
C GLU A 162 26.54 0.42 3.35
N ALA A 163 27.12 1.24 4.23
CA ALA A 163 27.12 1.00 5.67
C ALA A 163 25.69 0.81 6.20
N ARG A 164 24.79 1.72 5.83
CA ARG A 164 23.36 1.70 6.19
C ARG A 164 22.65 0.45 5.65
N CYS A 165 22.93 0.06 4.42
CA CYS A 165 22.35 -1.14 3.82
C CYS A 165 22.68 -2.42 4.60
N LEU A 166 23.78 -2.47 5.38
CA LEU A 166 24.13 -3.64 6.20
C LEU A 166 23.05 -4.00 7.23
N LEU A 167 22.30 -3.01 7.73
CA LEU A 167 21.27 -3.23 8.75
C LEU A 167 19.87 -2.84 8.28
N PHE A 168 19.74 -1.93 7.32
CA PHE A 168 18.45 -1.34 6.99
C PHE A 168 18.10 -1.56 5.53
N LEU A 169 16.80 -1.62 5.25
CA LEU A 169 16.31 -1.55 3.88
C LEU A 169 16.66 -0.19 3.27
N ALA A 170 17.22 -0.20 2.08
CA ALA A 170 17.35 0.99 1.25
C ALA A 170 15.98 1.46 0.74
N THR A 171 15.92 2.66 0.16
CA THR A 171 14.65 3.20 -0.39
C THR A 171 14.02 2.27 -1.43
N ASN A 172 14.83 1.72 -2.35
CA ASN A 172 14.35 0.79 -3.38
C ASN A 172 13.82 -0.51 -2.77
N GLU A 173 14.43 -1.01 -1.70
CA GLU A 173 14.00 -2.24 -1.02
C GLU A 173 12.77 -1.99 -0.13
N GLY A 174 12.65 -0.79 0.46
CA GLY A 174 11.42 -0.33 1.10
C GLY A 174 10.26 -0.29 0.11
N LEU A 175 10.48 0.20 -1.11
CA LEU A 175 9.49 0.13 -2.19
C LEU A 175 9.14 -1.32 -2.58
N ALA A 176 10.08 -2.26 -2.51
CA ALA A 176 9.79 -3.68 -2.69
C ALA A 176 8.89 -4.21 -1.57
N ALA A 177 9.11 -3.81 -0.31
CA ALA A 177 8.21 -4.15 0.81
C ALA A 177 6.78 -3.63 0.55
N TYR A 178 6.64 -2.38 0.10
CA TYR A 178 5.35 -1.83 -0.31
C TYR A 178 4.71 -2.61 -1.45
N GLY A 179 5.44 -2.83 -2.54
CA GLY A 179 4.94 -3.56 -3.70
C GLY A 179 4.49 -4.97 -3.35
N ALA A 180 5.25 -5.69 -2.52
CA ALA A 180 4.90 -7.04 -2.10
C ALA A 180 3.63 -7.07 -1.23
N ILE A 181 3.50 -6.16 -0.26
CA ILE A 181 2.33 -6.11 0.63
C ILE A 181 1.08 -5.64 -0.12
N VAL A 182 1.17 -4.56 -0.91
CA VAL A 182 0.04 -4.05 -1.70
C VAL A 182 -0.43 -5.10 -2.71
N ALA A 183 0.48 -5.80 -3.41
CA ALA A 183 0.12 -6.87 -4.33
C ALA A 183 -0.47 -8.12 -3.63
N ALA A 184 -0.19 -8.34 -2.34
CA ALA A 184 -0.70 -9.47 -1.59
C ALA A 184 -2.05 -9.20 -0.93
N THR A 185 -2.29 -7.94 -0.52
CA THR A 185 -3.43 -7.57 0.33
C THR A 185 -4.42 -6.62 -0.33
N GLY A 186 -4.03 -5.91 -1.39
CA GLY A 186 -4.87 -4.88 -2.01
C GLY A 186 -5.12 -3.67 -1.12
N GLU A 187 -4.19 -3.36 -0.23
CA GLU A 187 -4.22 -2.15 0.57
C GLU A 187 -3.69 -0.95 -0.21
N ASN A 188 -4.25 0.23 0.07
CA ASN A 188 -3.68 1.46 -0.48
C ASN A 188 -2.38 1.83 0.26
N SER A 189 -1.49 2.59 -0.40
CA SER A 189 -0.17 2.94 0.16
C SER A 189 -0.24 3.69 1.50
N SER A 190 -1.30 4.46 1.76
CA SER A 190 -1.48 5.17 3.03
C SER A 190 -1.93 4.25 4.17
N THR A 191 -2.70 3.21 3.88
CA THR A 191 -3.02 2.15 4.84
C THR A 191 -1.77 1.33 5.11
N THR A 192 -1.02 0.97 4.07
CA THR A 192 0.24 0.21 4.19
C THR A 192 1.31 0.97 5.00
N SER A 193 1.44 2.30 4.85
CA SER A 193 2.37 3.11 5.64
C SER A 193 2.04 3.15 7.13
N ARG A 194 0.76 3.03 7.48
CA ARG A 194 0.27 3.03 8.87
C ARG A 194 0.14 1.63 9.45
N ARG A 195 0.48 0.59 8.69
CA ARG A 195 0.35 -0.79 9.15
C ARG A 195 1.33 -1.03 10.30
N ARG A 196 0.81 -1.47 11.44
CA ARG A 196 1.64 -1.83 12.60
C ARG A 196 2.26 -3.21 12.42
N THR A 197 3.35 -3.43 13.15
CA THR A 197 4.01 -4.73 13.24
C THR A 197 3.03 -5.78 13.76
N PRO A 198 2.80 -6.89 13.03
CA PRO A 198 1.89 -7.94 13.47
C PRO A 198 2.30 -8.54 14.83
N SER A 199 1.31 -8.84 15.66
CA SER A 199 1.47 -9.53 16.94
C SER A 199 0.97 -10.97 16.85
N THR A 200 1.65 -11.89 17.53
CA THR A 200 1.24 -13.30 17.69
C THR A 200 0.51 -13.55 19.01
N ALA A 201 0.22 -12.50 19.79
CA ALA A 201 -0.38 -12.59 21.12
C ALA A 201 -1.73 -13.34 21.12
N ALA A 202 -2.55 -13.18 20.07
CA ALA A 202 -3.84 -13.86 19.96
C ALA A 202 -3.72 -15.39 19.84
N SER A 203 -2.55 -15.90 19.44
CA SER A 203 -2.24 -17.33 19.36
C SER A 203 -1.34 -17.84 20.48
N ALA A 204 -1.04 -17.02 21.51
CA ALA A 204 -0.10 -17.37 22.58
C ALA A 204 -0.48 -18.62 23.40
N GLY A 205 -1.75 -19.07 23.31
CA GLY A 205 -2.24 -20.30 23.96
C GLY A 205 -2.55 -21.46 23.00
N SER A 206 -2.22 -21.36 21.71
CA SER A 206 -2.44 -22.43 20.73
C SER A 206 -1.12 -23.08 20.34
N GLU A 207 -0.97 -24.37 20.66
CA GLU A 207 0.24 -25.15 20.32
C GLU A 207 0.37 -25.44 18.81
N SER A 208 -0.73 -25.37 18.05
CA SER A 208 -0.77 -25.84 16.67
C SER A 208 -0.81 -24.73 15.61
N ILE A 209 -1.22 -23.51 15.96
CA ILE A 209 -1.40 -22.43 14.98
C ILE A 209 -0.94 -21.09 15.53
N THR A 210 0.15 -20.56 14.98
CA THR A 210 0.54 -19.16 15.17
C THR A 210 -0.19 -18.27 14.15
N ILE A 211 -0.88 -17.25 14.65
CA ILE A 211 -1.65 -16.31 13.84
C ILE A 211 -1.05 -14.92 14.03
N PHE A 212 -0.64 -14.30 12.93
CA PHE A 212 -0.36 -12.88 12.91
C PHE A 212 -1.66 -12.12 12.98
N THR A 213 -1.79 -11.28 13.99
CA THR A 213 -2.82 -10.25 14.10
C THR A 213 -2.18 -8.92 13.77
N SER A 214 -2.68 -8.23 12.76
CA SER A 214 -2.18 -6.89 12.42
C SER A 214 -3.31 -5.89 12.40
N GLU A 215 -3.08 -4.73 13.01
CA GLU A 215 -4.03 -3.64 13.04
C GLU A 215 -3.92 -2.81 11.76
N ARG A 216 -4.99 -2.79 10.97
CA ARG A 216 -5.14 -1.90 9.82
C ARG A 216 -5.87 -0.63 10.27
N ASP A 217 -5.25 0.53 10.17
CA ASP A 217 -5.89 1.80 10.55
C ASP A 217 -6.69 2.44 9.40
N LYS A 218 -8.02 2.45 9.56
CA LYS A 218 -9.01 3.08 8.66
C LYS A 218 -9.63 4.32 9.29
N ARG A 219 -8.92 5.44 9.15
CA ARG A 219 -9.26 6.82 9.60
C ARG A 219 -10.74 7.25 9.46
N ARG A 220 -11.50 6.71 8.49
CA ARG A 220 -12.91 7.13 8.23
C ARG A 220 -13.97 6.27 8.91
N ARG A 221 -13.59 5.23 9.67
CA ARG A 221 -14.55 4.47 10.49
C ARG A 221 -14.66 5.14 11.85
N SER A 222 -15.78 5.82 12.11
CA SER A 222 -16.05 6.42 13.42
C SER A 222 -16.25 5.35 14.51
N GLY A 223 -15.99 5.73 15.77
CA GLY A 223 -16.35 4.95 16.96
C GLY A 223 -15.40 3.81 17.33
N GLY A 224 -14.09 4.03 17.36
CA GLY A 224 -13.10 3.03 17.85
C GLY A 224 -12.86 1.83 16.91
N LYS A 225 -13.55 1.77 15.77
CA LYS A 225 -13.44 0.70 14.75
C LYS A 225 -12.42 0.99 13.66
N SER A 226 -11.45 1.88 13.94
CA SER A 226 -10.40 2.25 13.00
C SER A 226 -9.49 1.06 12.71
N LEU A 227 -9.23 0.24 13.73
CA LEU A 227 -8.34 -0.91 13.69
C LEU A 227 -9.11 -2.15 13.20
N MET A 228 -8.76 -2.69 12.05
CA MET A 228 -9.20 -4.03 11.64
C MET A 228 -8.07 -5.03 11.86
N ALA A 229 -8.34 -6.09 12.63
CA ALA A 229 -7.43 -7.21 12.74
C ALA A 229 -7.44 -8.02 11.43
N GLU A 230 -6.28 -8.11 10.77
CA GLU A 230 -6.05 -9.14 9.76
C GLU A 230 -5.33 -10.31 10.43
N ASN A 231 -5.98 -11.48 10.36
CA ASN A 231 -5.47 -12.74 10.88
C ASN A 231 -4.86 -13.54 9.72
N ALA A 232 -3.56 -13.82 9.79
CA ALA A 232 -2.89 -14.68 8.83
C ALA A 232 -2.08 -15.74 9.57
N ALA A 233 -2.29 -17.02 9.24
CA ALA A 233 -1.43 -18.09 9.76
C ALA A 233 0.02 -17.84 9.31
N VAL A 234 1.00 -18.00 10.20
CA VAL A 234 2.43 -17.77 9.89
C VAL A 234 2.90 -18.61 8.69
N THR A 235 2.37 -19.82 8.55
CA THR A 235 2.69 -20.75 7.47
C THR A 235 2.08 -20.38 6.12
N SER A 236 1.07 -19.50 6.10
CA SER A 236 0.39 -19.06 4.88
C SER A 236 1.32 -18.20 4.00
N PRO A 237 1.04 -18.07 2.69
CA PRO A 237 1.82 -17.20 1.80
C PRO A 237 1.90 -15.74 2.26
N LEU A 238 0.83 -15.23 2.89
CA LEU A 238 0.83 -13.89 3.47
C LEU A 238 1.63 -13.83 4.78
N GLY A 239 1.47 -14.82 5.66
CA GLY A 239 2.23 -14.92 6.91
C GLY A 239 3.74 -14.95 6.67
N LYS A 240 4.21 -15.76 5.72
CA LYS A 240 5.63 -15.83 5.32
C LYS A 240 6.14 -14.49 4.77
N LEU A 241 5.31 -13.75 4.03
CA LEU A 241 5.67 -12.43 3.52
C LEU A 241 5.74 -11.40 4.65
N LEU A 242 4.76 -11.40 5.56
CA LEU A 242 4.74 -10.53 6.73
C LEU A 242 5.96 -10.75 7.61
N GLN A 243 6.30 -12.02 7.91
CA GLN A 243 7.50 -12.38 8.65
C GLN A 243 8.77 -11.86 7.95
N LEU A 244 8.91 -12.09 6.65
CA LEU A 244 10.07 -11.59 5.89
C LEU A 244 10.20 -10.06 5.97
N VAL A 245 9.09 -9.32 5.83
CA VAL A 245 9.10 -7.86 5.97
C VAL A 245 9.46 -7.47 7.40
N MET A 246 8.88 -8.13 8.41
CA MET A 246 9.19 -7.89 9.83
C MET A 246 10.67 -8.09 10.12
N ASP A 247 11.28 -9.15 9.62
CA ASP A 247 12.69 -9.46 9.85
C ASP A 247 13.60 -8.44 9.18
N CYS A 248 13.31 -8.08 7.92
CA CYS A 248 14.04 -7.06 7.18
C CYS A 248 14.00 -5.68 7.85
N THR A 249 12.89 -5.32 8.50
CA THR A 249 12.68 -4.00 9.11
C THR A 249 12.90 -3.99 10.62
N ALA A 250 13.25 -5.13 11.24
CA ALA A 250 13.52 -5.22 12.67
C ALA A 250 14.63 -4.28 13.15
N PRO A 251 15.77 -4.13 12.45
CA PRO A 251 16.81 -3.19 12.86
C PRO A 251 16.34 -1.73 12.80
N ALA A 252 15.54 -1.38 11.77
CA ALA A 252 14.97 -0.05 11.60
C ALA A 252 14.02 0.30 12.75
N ARG A 253 13.14 -0.63 13.13
CA ARG A 253 12.27 -0.48 14.31
C ARG A 253 13.09 -0.29 15.58
N HIS A 254 14.09 -1.14 15.81
CA HIS A 254 14.93 -1.02 17.00
C HIS A 254 15.67 0.33 17.05
N SER A 255 16.25 0.76 15.93
CA SER A 255 16.92 2.06 15.82
C SER A 255 15.98 3.23 16.06
N ALA A 256 14.73 3.16 15.57
CA ALA A 256 13.70 4.16 15.82
C ALA A 256 13.30 4.26 17.30
N HIS A 257 13.28 3.14 18.03
CA HIS A 257 13.04 3.14 19.48
C HIS A 257 14.21 3.76 20.26
N LEU A 258 15.44 3.50 19.83
CA LEU A 258 16.63 4.08 20.45
C LEU A 258 16.76 5.58 20.14
N ASN A 259 16.36 6.01 18.93
CA ASN A 259 16.59 7.37 18.44
C ASN A 259 15.36 7.91 17.69
N PRO A 260 14.34 8.37 18.43
CA PRO A 260 13.15 8.95 17.82
C PRO A 260 13.46 10.13 16.88
N GLU A 261 14.53 10.89 17.15
CA GLU A 261 14.98 12.01 16.32
C GLU A 261 15.41 11.62 14.89
N ALA A 262 15.83 10.36 14.68
CA ALA A 262 16.24 9.88 13.36
C ALA A 262 15.03 9.59 12.45
N LEU A 263 13.82 9.61 13.01
CA LEU A 263 12.60 9.30 12.32
C LEU A 263 12.01 10.58 11.74
N LEU A 264 11.95 10.65 10.40
CA LEU A 264 11.20 11.69 9.71
C LEU A 264 9.73 11.28 9.70
N ASP A 265 8.98 11.76 10.71
CA ASP A 265 7.54 11.59 10.74
C ASP A 265 6.96 12.29 9.52
N SER A 266 6.57 11.49 8.53
CA SER A 266 6.11 12.03 7.25
C SER A 266 4.75 12.71 7.36
N HIS A 267 4.14 12.74 8.55
CA HIS A 267 2.78 13.21 8.81
C HIS A 267 2.71 14.10 10.07
N ALA A 268 3.50 15.17 10.13
CA ALA A 268 3.16 16.34 10.94
C ALA A 268 1.90 17.05 10.36
N GLY A 269 0.78 16.35 10.32
CA GLY A 269 -0.54 16.92 10.06
C GLY A 269 -1.37 16.79 11.32
N ALA A 270 -2.22 17.79 11.57
CA ALA A 270 -3.02 18.09 12.78
C ALA A 270 -3.80 16.94 13.48
N HIS A 271 -3.66 15.68 13.08
CA HIS A 271 -4.49 14.56 13.55
C HIS A 271 -3.75 13.23 13.76
N GLN A 272 -2.40 13.21 13.81
CA GLN A 272 -1.73 12.09 14.47
C GLN A 272 -1.91 12.27 15.97
N SER A 273 -2.64 11.34 16.59
CA SER A 273 -2.63 11.24 18.05
C SER A 273 -1.19 10.95 18.49
N VAL A 274 -0.74 11.63 19.55
CA VAL A 274 0.56 11.43 20.22
C VAL A 274 0.86 9.94 20.53
N LYS A 275 -0.16 9.06 20.45
CA LYS A 275 -0.06 7.61 20.71
C LYS A 275 0.35 6.73 19.51
N ASP A 276 0.43 7.24 18.28
CA ASP A 276 0.78 6.41 17.11
C ASP A 276 2.25 6.60 16.73
N SER A 277 3.16 5.97 17.49
CA SER A 277 4.58 6.03 17.16
C SER A 277 4.85 5.29 15.85
N SER A 278 5.39 6.01 14.88
CA SER A 278 5.88 5.49 13.60
C SER A 278 6.98 4.43 13.76
N SER A 279 7.59 4.32 14.95
CA SER A 279 8.53 3.24 15.31
C SER A 279 7.90 1.85 15.30
N GLU A 280 6.57 1.73 15.43
CA GLU A 280 5.83 0.47 15.39
C GLU A 280 5.40 0.06 13.97
N SER A 281 5.69 0.90 12.96
CA SER A 281 5.31 0.63 11.57
C SER A 281 5.99 -0.67 11.08
N LEU A 282 5.21 -1.52 10.40
CA LEU A 282 5.68 -2.76 9.80
C LEU A 282 6.80 -2.47 8.77
N ILE A 283 6.60 -1.45 7.95
CA ILE A 283 7.56 -1.05 6.92
C ILE A 283 8.27 0.21 7.40
N LEU A 284 9.54 0.07 7.76
CA LEU A 284 10.48 1.16 8.00
C LEU A 284 11.73 0.92 7.17
N PHE A 285 12.16 1.94 6.45
CA PHE A 285 13.33 1.90 5.59
C PHE A 285 14.08 3.23 5.66
N MET A 286 15.30 3.24 5.15
CA MET A 286 16.17 4.40 5.22
C MET A 286 16.30 5.11 3.87
N ARG A 287 16.18 6.43 3.92
CA ARG A 287 16.50 7.32 2.80
C ARG A 287 18.00 7.52 2.69
N ARG A 288 18.47 7.95 1.52
CA ARG A 288 19.90 8.26 1.28
C ARG A 288 20.49 9.28 2.27
N ASN A 289 19.67 10.20 2.77
CA ASN A 289 20.08 11.19 3.78
C ASN A 289 20.20 10.61 5.20
N GLY A 290 19.92 9.31 5.40
CA GLY A 290 20.02 8.65 6.71
C GLY A 290 18.78 8.74 7.58
N ALA A 291 17.69 9.34 7.08
CA ALA A 291 16.44 9.42 7.80
C ALA A 291 15.63 8.12 7.68
N LEU A 292 15.06 7.69 8.79
CA LEU A 292 14.09 6.59 8.83
C LEU A 292 12.72 7.10 8.45
N VAL A 293 12.05 6.37 7.55
CA VAL A 293 10.71 6.71 7.07
C VAL A 293 9.85 5.46 6.93
N ASN A 294 8.55 5.65 7.12
CA ASN A 294 7.52 4.63 6.91
C ASN A 294 6.59 4.98 5.74
N SER A 295 6.95 5.96 4.90
CA SER A 295 6.09 6.42 3.82
C SER A 295 6.85 6.70 2.53
N VAL A 296 6.16 6.48 1.42
CA VAL A 296 6.66 6.69 0.07
C VAL A 296 6.02 7.93 -0.50
N SER A 297 6.81 8.99 -0.69
CA SER A 297 6.35 10.22 -1.33
C SER A 297 6.50 10.20 -2.86
N HIS A 298 7.46 9.43 -3.36
CA HIS A 298 7.79 9.34 -4.79
C HIS A 298 8.30 7.94 -5.13
N VAL A 299 7.85 7.39 -6.25
CA VAL A 299 8.38 6.13 -6.80
C VAL A 299 9.30 6.48 -7.98
N PRO A 300 10.60 6.13 -7.94
CA PRO A 300 11.51 6.31 -9.06
C PRO A 300 11.02 5.62 -10.34
N LYS A 301 11.34 6.20 -11.50
CA LYS A 301 10.99 5.65 -12.82
C LYS A 301 11.62 4.28 -13.10
N SER A 302 12.74 3.98 -12.46
CA SER A 302 13.45 2.72 -12.58
C SER A 302 13.76 2.17 -11.20
N LEU A 303 13.50 0.88 -11.02
CA LEU A 303 13.81 0.13 -9.80
C LEU A 303 14.52 -1.16 -10.22
N ASP A 304 15.65 -1.45 -9.59
CA ASP A 304 16.54 -2.54 -10.01
C ASP A 304 15.91 -3.92 -9.89
N TRP A 305 14.91 -4.06 -9.02
CA TRP A 305 14.17 -5.31 -8.82
C TRP A 305 12.89 -5.42 -9.67
N MET A 306 12.47 -4.36 -10.36
CA MET A 306 11.22 -4.35 -11.10
C MET A 306 11.37 -5.16 -12.39
N PRO A 307 10.37 -5.97 -12.79
CA PRO A 307 10.42 -6.68 -14.07
C PRO A 307 10.57 -5.73 -15.26
N SER A 308 11.35 -6.12 -16.26
CA SER A 308 11.62 -5.32 -17.47
C SER A 308 10.33 -4.89 -18.16
N GLY A 309 10.24 -3.61 -18.54
CA GLY A 309 9.07 -3.04 -19.20
C GLY A 309 7.92 -2.66 -18.25
N LEU A 310 8.02 -2.95 -16.96
CA LEU A 310 7.04 -2.54 -15.96
C LEU A 310 7.59 -1.40 -15.08
N HIS A 311 6.69 -0.53 -14.65
CA HIS A 311 6.96 0.53 -13.66
C HIS A 311 6.11 0.29 -12.43
N LEU A 312 6.63 0.53 -11.22
CA LEU A 312 5.86 0.37 -9.99
C LEU A 312 4.93 1.58 -9.80
N ASP A 313 3.62 1.35 -9.87
CA ASP A 313 2.61 2.30 -9.44
C ASP A 313 1.74 1.63 -8.36
N LEU A 314 1.90 2.07 -7.11
CA LEU A 314 1.17 1.52 -5.96
C LEU A 314 -0.35 1.71 -6.08
N ARG A 315 -0.82 2.78 -6.75
CA ARG A 315 -2.26 2.98 -7.01
C ARG A 315 -2.75 2.03 -8.08
N ARG A 316 -1.98 1.85 -9.16
CA ARG A 316 -2.28 0.86 -10.21
C ARG A 316 -2.30 -0.55 -9.62
N LEU A 317 -1.34 -0.89 -8.78
CA LEU A 317 -1.23 -2.20 -8.12
C LEU A 317 -2.42 -2.48 -7.19
N HIS A 318 -2.78 -1.50 -6.35
CA HIS A 318 -3.97 -1.53 -5.50
C HIS A 318 -5.26 -1.75 -6.32
N ARG A 319 -5.44 -0.97 -7.40
CA ARG A 319 -6.59 -1.13 -8.31
C ARG A 319 -6.63 -2.52 -8.93
N THR A 320 -5.51 -3.00 -9.48
CA THR A 320 -5.43 -4.32 -10.10
C THR A 320 -5.78 -5.43 -9.12
N TYR A 321 -5.29 -5.36 -7.88
CA TYR A 321 -5.67 -6.35 -6.87
C TYR A 321 -7.18 -6.35 -6.66
N LEU A 322 -7.78 -5.17 -6.48
CA LEU A 322 -9.22 -5.04 -6.27
C LEU A 322 -10.08 -5.48 -7.45
N THR A 323 -9.57 -5.42 -8.69
CA THR A 323 -10.34 -5.81 -9.88
C THR A 323 -10.06 -7.24 -10.35
N ARG A 324 -8.88 -7.79 -10.08
CA ARG A 324 -8.44 -9.11 -10.60
C ARG A 324 -8.30 -10.20 -9.54
N VAL A 325 -8.06 -9.85 -8.28
CA VAL A 325 -7.76 -10.83 -7.22
C VAL A 325 -8.84 -10.85 -6.14
N ALA A 326 -9.29 -9.67 -5.71
CA ALA A 326 -10.24 -9.55 -4.60
C ALA A 326 -11.61 -10.16 -4.96
N GLN A 327 -12.08 -11.08 -4.11
CA GLN A 327 -13.45 -11.61 -4.17
C GLN A 327 -14.45 -10.71 -3.41
N HIS A 328 -13.93 -9.95 -2.44
CA HIS A 328 -14.68 -9.06 -1.56
C HIS A 328 -13.91 -7.75 -1.40
N PRO A 329 -14.60 -6.63 -1.09
CA PRO A 329 -13.94 -5.35 -0.90
C PRO A 329 -12.96 -5.41 0.27
N VAL A 330 -11.72 -4.97 0.05
CA VAL A 330 -10.68 -4.90 1.08
C VAL A 330 -10.93 -3.71 2.02
N ASP A 331 -10.93 -2.51 1.44
CA ASP A 331 -11.00 -1.25 2.19
C ASP A 331 -12.34 -0.54 2.16
N ASN A 332 -13.11 -0.79 1.10
CA ASN A 332 -14.29 -0.02 0.76
C ASN A 332 -15.58 -0.73 1.20
N ARG A 333 -16.70 0.01 1.19
CA ARG A 333 -18.02 -0.64 1.18
C ARG A 333 -18.21 -1.36 -0.16
N TYR A 334 -19.06 -2.38 -0.18
CA TYR A 334 -19.28 -3.21 -1.37
C TYR A 334 -19.70 -2.40 -2.60
N LEU A 335 -20.70 -1.52 -2.47
CA LEU A 335 -21.15 -0.63 -3.56
C LEU A 335 -20.02 0.30 -4.02
N THR A 336 -19.28 0.90 -3.08
CA THR A 336 -18.12 1.75 -3.42
C THR A 336 -17.03 0.99 -4.15
N TRP A 337 -16.83 -0.30 -3.85
CA TRP A 337 -15.87 -1.13 -4.57
C TRP A 337 -16.31 -1.40 -6.01
N ILE A 338 -17.60 -1.69 -6.22
CA ILE A 338 -18.16 -1.84 -7.56
C ILE A 338 -18.01 -0.54 -8.36
N ASP A 339 -18.49 0.58 -7.83
CA ASP A 339 -18.51 1.86 -8.54
C ASP A 339 -17.12 2.41 -8.83
N ALA A 340 -16.20 2.28 -7.86
CA ALA A 340 -14.88 2.90 -7.98
C ALA A 340 -13.86 2.03 -8.72
N TYR A 341 -14.08 0.71 -8.83
CA TYR A 341 -13.09 -0.21 -9.40
C TYR A 341 -13.68 -1.11 -10.48
N ILE A 342 -14.74 -1.87 -10.19
CA ILE A 342 -15.26 -2.88 -11.13
C ILE A 342 -15.88 -2.22 -12.37
N LEU A 343 -16.76 -1.23 -12.18
CA LEU A 343 -17.42 -0.53 -13.30
C LEU A 343 -16.47 0.36 -14.12
N LYS A 344 -15.26 0.61 -13.62
CA LYS A 344 -14.25 1.43 -14.30
C LYS A 344 -13.26 0.63 -15.13
N ASP A 345 -13.44 -0.69 -15.19
CA ASP A 345 -12.54 -1.62 -15.87
C ASP A 345 -13.30 -2.40 -16.96
N PRO A 346 -13.27 -1.94 -18.21
CA PRO A 346 -14.02 -2.56 -19.31
C PRO A 346 -13.71 -4.05 -19.51
N LYS A 347 -12.45 -4.46 -19.30
CA LYS A 347 -12.06 -5.87 -19.41
C LYS A 347 -12.73 -6.71 -18.32
N ARG A 348 -12.85 -6.17 -17.11
CA ARG A 348 -13.53 -6.88 -16.02
C ARG A 348 -15.03 -7.01 -16.26
N ILE A 349 -15.65 -5.97 -16.82
CA ILE A 349 -17.07 -6.02 -17.20
C ILE A 349 -17.28 -7.12 -18.23
N GLN A 350 -16.47 -7.17 -19.28
CA GLN A 350 -16.54 -8.21 -20.31
C GLN A 350 -16.39 -9.62 -19.72
N GLU A 351 -15.40 -9.83 -18.84
CA GLU A 351 -15.20 -11.11 -18.14
C GLU A 351 -16.45 -11.52 -17.34
N LEU A 352 -17.09 -10.57 -16.63
CA LEU A 352 -18.29 -10.84 -15.84
C LEU A 352 -19.49 -11.16 -16.73
N GLU A 353 -19.65 -10.45 -17.86
CA GLU A 353 -20.68 -10.74 -18.85
C GLU A 353 -20.50 -12.12 -19.48
N ASP A 354 -19.26 -12.51 -19.80
CA ASP A 354 -18.97 -13.82 -20.38
C ASP A 354 -19.24 -14.95 -19.36
N ILE A 355 -18.88 -14.75 -18.08
CA ILE A 355 -19.24 -15.69 -16.99
C ILE A 355 -20.76 -15.79 -16.87
N HIS A 356 -21.48 -14.66 -16.92
CA HIS A 356 -22.93 -14.65 -16.83
C HIS A 356 -23.57 -15.38 -18.01
N ARG A 357 -23.10 -15.12 -19.23
CA ARG A 357 -23.56 -15.80 -20.45
C ARG A 357 -23.29 -17.31 -20.38
N ALA A 358 -22.12 -17.72 -19.91
CA ALA A 358 -21.78 -19.14 -19.74
C ALA A 358 -22.65 -19.82 -18.67
N ALA A 359 -22.94 -19.13 -17.55
CA ALA A 359 -23.82 -19.65 -16.51
C ALA A 359 -25.27 -19.78 -17.00
N GLN A 360 -25.77 -18.79 -17.75
CA GLN A 360 -27.08 -18.86 -18.39
C GLN A 360 -27.16 -20.02 -19.37
N GLN A 361 -26.15 -20.20 -20.21
CA GLN A 361 -26.09 -21.31 -21.17
C GLN A 361 -26.10 -22.66 -20.44
N LYS A 362 -25.30 -22.81 -19.38
CA LYS A 362 -25.27 -24.02 -18.55
C LYS A 362 -26.63 -24.30 -17.88
N ALA A 363 -27.34 -23.25 -17.44
CA ALA A 363 -28.68 -23.40 -16.87
C ALA A 363 -29.69 -23.85 -17.94
N LEU A 364 -29.64 -23.29 -19.15
CA LEU A 364 -30.47 -23.70 -20.27
C LEU A 364 -30.19 -25.15 -20.68
N ASP A 365 -28.93 -25.56 -20.72
CA ASP A 365 -28.54 -26.92 -21.06
C ASP A 365 -28.95 -27.93 -19.96
N ALA A 366 -28.89 -27.53 -18.69
CA ALA A 366 -29.42 -28.33 -17.59
C ALA A 366 -30.94 -28.51 -17.68
N VAL A 367 -31.68 -27.45 -18.03
CA VAL A 367 -33.14 -27.53 -18.26
C VAL A 367 -33.47 -28.37 -19.48
N ARG A 368 -32.67 -28.30 -20.55
CA ARG A 368 -32.80 -29.17 -21.74
C ARG A 368 -32.48 -30.63 -21.43
N GLY A 369 -31.53 -30.90 -20.53
CA GLY A 369 -31.25 -32.24 -20.01
C GLY A 369 -32.35 -32.77 -19.08
N LEU A 370 -33.07 -31.86 -18.42
CA LEU A 370 -34.31 -32.11 -17.68
C LEU A 370 -35.55 -32.09 -18.59
N ALA A 371 -35.40 -32.31 -19.91
CA ALA A 371 -36.53 -32.49 -20.80
C ALA A 371 -37.44 -33.60 -20.25
N VAL A 372 -38.53 -33.16 -19.61
CA VAL A 372 -39.67 -34.00 -19.28
C VAL A 372 -40.17 -34.50 -20.63
N ARG A 373 -39.74 -35.71 -20.99
CA ARG A 373 -40.25 -36.40 -22.16
C ARG A 373 -41.69 -36.75 -21.81
N LEU A 374 -42.64 -35.97 -22.33
CA LEU A 374 -44.05 -36.32 -22.29
C LEU A 374 -44.22 -37.55 -23.17
N LEU A 375 -44.09 -38.73 -22.55
CA LEU A 375 -44.35 -40.00 -23.20
C LEU A 375 -45.86 -40.12 -23.43
N THR A 376 -46.25 -40.66 -24.57
CA THR A 376 -47.62 -41.13 -24.76
C THR A 376 -47.85 -42.37 -23.88
N GLU A 377 -49.10 -42.67 -23.54
CA GLU A 377 -49.42 -43.82 -22.67
C GLU A 377 -48.89 -45.15 -23.24
N GLU A 378 -48.84 -45.30 -24.57
CA GLU A 378 -48.28 -46.47 -25.26
C GLU A 378 -46.75 -46.59 -25.11
N GLU A 379 -46.04 -45.46 -25.12
CA GLU A 379 -44.58 -45.43 -24.96
C GLU A 379 -44.18 -45.69 -23.49
N ALA A 380 -44.91 -45.09 -22.54
CA ALA A 380 -44.71 -45.31 -21.11
C ALA A 380 -44.97 -46.77 -20.72
N ALA A 381 -45.99 -47.42 -21.31
CA ALA A 381 -46.29 -48.83 -21.07
C ALA A 381 -45.19 -49.77 -21.62
N LYS A 382 -44.58 -49.44 -22.77
CA LYS A 382 -43.45 -50.21 -23.33
C LYS A 382 -42.19 -50.14 -22.48
N GLU A 383 -41.97 -49.02 -21.80
CA GLU A 383 -40.84 -48.84 -20.88
C GLU A 383 -41.11 -49.38 -19.46
N GLY A 384 -42.27 -50.00 -19.23
CA GLY A 384 -42.62 -50.62 -17.95
C GLY A 384 -43.04 -49.64 -16.85
N LEU A 385 -43.39 -48.40 -17.21
CA LEU A 385 -43.88 -47.39 -16.28
C LEU A 385 -45.38 -47.61 -16.03
N ASN A 386 -45.79 -47.51 -14.76
CA ASN A 386 -47.19 -47.73 -14.37
C ASN A 386 -48.07 -46.55 -14.81
N THR A 387 -48.92 -46.78 -15.80
CA THR A 387 -49.84 -45.79 -16.37
C THR A 387 -51.25 -45.81 -15.75
N ALA A 388 -51.48 -46.65 -14.72
CA ALA A 388 -52.79 -46.72 -14.06
C ALA A 388 -53.10 -45.41 -13.32
N PRO A 389 -54.25 -44.78 -13.54
CA PRO A 389 -54.60 -43.52 -12.91
C PRO A 389 -54.69 -43.72 -11.39
N THR A 390 -53.88 -42.98 -10.63
CA THR A 390 -54.06 -42.92 -9.18
C THR A 390 -55.30 -42.09 -8.85
N ALA A 391 -55.99 -42.44 -7.78
CA ALA A 391 -57.29 -41.86 -7.39
C ALA A 391 -57.28 -40.35 -7.07
N LYS A 392 -56.14 -39.67 -7.24
CA LYS A 392 -56.00 -38.22 -7.19
C LYS A 392 -55.40 -37.78 -8.53
N GLY A 393 -56.24 -37.40 -9.48
CA GLY A 393 -55.87 -37.11 -10.86
C GLY A 393 -54.82 -36.01 -11.03
N THR A 394 -53.55 -36.38 -10.95
CA THR A 394 -52.42 -35.62 -11.49
C THR A 394 -51.60 -36.57 -12.36
N ARG A 395 -51.44 -36.19 -13.64
CA ARG A 395 -50.57 -36.84 -14.61
C ARG A 395 -49.15 -36.32 -14.49
#